data_AF-A0A5J4P5L2-F1
#
_entry.id   AF-A0A5J4P5L2-F1
#
_cell.length_a   1.000
_cell.length_b   1.000
_cell.length_c   1.000
_cell.angle_alpha   90.00
_cell.angle_beta   90.00
_cell.angle_gamma   90.00
#
_symmetry.space_group_name_H-M   'P 1'
#
loop_
_entity.id
_entity.type
_entity.pdbx_description
1 polymer ?
#
loop_
_entity_poly.entity_id
_entity_poly.type
_entity_poly.pdbx_seq_one_letter_code
_entity_poly.pdbx_strand_id
1 'polypeptide(L)'
;KGHVVEKLYHYFYGDYTAAQEQLSPKFQRFFTFMRECYGEEVPQTLADGFCKESKPLMKYTNILTFNIRIIVLFISLFMGHPWIYFVFELTVLNALLVYMIYKHESLSTRLYVQLEQQPRT
;
A
#
# COMPACT_ATOMS: atom_id res chain seq x y z
N LYS A 1 -29.10 17.82 -13.79
CA LYS A 1 -29.34 17.17 -12.48
C LYS A 1 -28.60 15.83 -12.50
N GLY A 2 -27.41 15.75 -11.88
CA GLY A 2 -26.55 14.56 -11.94
C GLY A 2 -25.30 14.65 -11.05
N HIS A 3 -24.85 15.87 -10.72
CA HIS A 3 -23.59 16.09 -10.00
C HIS A 3 -23.60 15.76 -8.50
N VAL A 4 -24.74 15.44 -7.87
CA VAL A 4 -24.75 15.17 -6.42
C VAL A 4 -24.07 13.83 -6.12
N VAL A 5 -24.35 12.79 -6.91
CA VAL A 5 -23.75 11.46 -6.74
C VAL A 5 -22.26 11.49 -7.09
N GLU A 6 -21.90 12.16 -8.18
CA GLU A 6 -20.51 12.36 -8.62
C GLU A 6 -19.70 13.12 -7.57
N LYS A 7 -20.26 14.21 -7.02
CA LYS A 7 -19.60 15.00 -5.97
C LYS A 7 -19.49 14.24 -4.65
N LEU A 8 -20.50 13.43 -4.28
CA LEU A 8 -20.42 12.54 -3.13
C LEU A 8 -19.33 11.49 -3.32
N TYR A 9 -19.27 10.87 -4.51
CA TYR A 9 -18.27 9.88 -4.87
C TYR A 9 -16.86 10.46 -4.76
N HIS A 10 -16.61 11.61 -5.38
CA HIS A 10 -15.31 12.28 -5.28
C HIS A 10 -14.94 12.67 -3.86
N TYR A 11 -15.92 13.11 -3.05
CA TYR A 11 -15.70 13.42 -1.64
C TYR A 11 -15.23 12.18 -0.87
N PHE A 12 -15.97 11.08 -0.94
CA PHE A 12 -15.59 9.84 -0.25
C PHE A 12 -14.30 9.22 -0.78
N TYR A 13 -14.08 9.28 -2.10
CA TYR A 13 -12.86 8.75 -2.72
C TYR A 13 -11.63 9.57 -2.35
N GLY A 14 -11.78 10.90 -2.29
CA GLY A 14 -10.73 11.81 -1.85
C GLY A 14 -10.32 11.56 -0.40
N ASP A 15 -11.30 11.50 0.51
CA ASP A 15 -11.06 11.22 1.93
C ASP A 15 -10.43 9.83 2.13
N TYR A 16 -10.89 8.82 1.40
CA TYR A 16 -10.30 7.48 1.42
C TYR A 16 -8.84 7.49 0.96
N THR A 17 -8.55 8.16 -0.15
CA THR A 17 -7.18 8.27 -0.69
C THR A 17 -6.29 9.03 0.28
N ALA A 18 -6.76 10.13 0.86
CA ALA A 18 -6.02 10.89 1.86
C ALA A 18 -5.73 10.06 3.12
N ALA A 19 -6.69 9.24 3.57
CA ALA A 19 -6.47 8.31 4.67
C ALA A 19 -5.45 7.22 4.32
N GLN A 20 -5.45 6.70 3.08
CA GLN A 20 -4.45 5.74 2.61
C GLN A 20 -3.05 6.36 2.52
N GLU A 21 -2.94 7.62 2.09
CA GLU A 21 -1.66 8.33 2.03
C GLU A 21 -1.08 8.56 3.43
N GLN A 22 -1.93 8.88 4.42
CA GLN A 22 -1.51 9.00 5.82
C GLN A 22 -0.93 7.70 6.41
N LEU A 23 -1.27 6.54 5.86
CA LEU A 23 -0.69 5.26 6.26
C LEU A 23 0.72 5.04 5.69
N SER A 24 1.20 5.90 4.79
CA SER A 24 2.51 5.79 4.13
C SER A 24 3.34 7.09 4.15
N PRO A 25 3.57 7.71 5.33
CA PRO A 25 4.14 9.04 5.43
C PRO A 25 5.61 9.13 4.95
N LYS A 26 6.43 8.09 5.15
CA LYS A 26 7.83 8.11 4.71
C LYS A 26 7.94 7.88 3.21
N PHE A 27 7.05 7.10 2.62
CA PHE A 27 6.95 7.02 1.17
C PHE A 27 6.61 8.38 0.57
N GLN A 28 5.64 9.10 1.12
CA GLN A 28 5.29 10.44 0.64
C GLN A 28 6.50 11.38 0.73
N ARG A 29 7.22 11.38 1.86
CA ARG A 29 8.44 12.18 2.03
C ARG A 29 9.52 11.83 0.99
N PHE A 30 9.74 10.54 0.77
CA PHE A 30 10.67 10.07 -0.27
C PHE A 30 10.25 10.53 -1.66
N PHE A 31 8.97 10.39 -2.00
CA PHE A 31 8.44 10.74 -3.31
C PHE A 31 8.53 12.25 -3.58
N THR A 32 8.17 13.08 -2.61
CA THR A 32 8.32 14.53 -2.70
C THR A 32 9.78 14.93 -2.88
N PHE A 33 10.69 14.37 -2.08
CA PHE A 33 12.12 14.66 -2.19
C PHE A 33 12.71 14.23 -3.54
N MET A 34 12.34 13.04 -4.00
CA MET A 34 12.75 12.54 -5.32
C MET A 34 12.27 13.48 -6.44
N ARG A 35 11.02 13.95 -6.37
CA ARG A 35 10.46 14.89 -7.35
C ARG A 35 11.12 16.27 -7.30
N GLU A 36 11.53 16.74 -6.12
CA GLU A 36 12.31 17.98 -5.98
C GLU A 36 13.71 17.85 -6.58
N CYS A 37 14.37 16.69 -6.43
CA CYS A 37 15.70 16.46 -6.96
C CYS A 37 15.75 16.24 -8.48
N TYR A 38 14.78 15.48 -9.04
CA TYR A 38 14.84 14.99 -10.42
C TYR A 38 13.70 15.49 -11.31
N GLY A 39 12.73 16.24 -10.78
CA GLY A 39 11.56 16.69 -11.55
C GLY A 39 10.69 15.51 -11.99
N GLU A 40 10.35 15.46 -13.28
CA GLU A 40 9.59 14.35 -13.86
C GLU A 40 10.47 13.21 -14.40
N GLU A 41 11.79 13.42 -14.51
CA GLU A 41 12.73 12.44 -15.08
C GLU A 41 13.48 11.69 -13.97
N VAL A 42 12.82 10.68 -13.40
CA VAL A 42 13.41 9.82 -12.37
C VAL A 42 14.51 8.93 -12.97
N PRO A 43 15.70 8.82 -12.33
CA PRO A 43 16.75 7.91 -12.78
C PRO A 43 16.26 6.46 -12.87
N GLN A 44 16.48 5.82 -14.02
CA GLN A 44 16.06 4.43 -14.24
C GLN A 44 16.66 3.46 -13.21
N THR A 45 17.89 3.71 -12.76
CA THR A 45 18.55 2.91 -11.72
C THR A 45 17.82 2.94 -10.38
N LEU A 46 17.25 4.09 -10.00
CA LEU A 46 16.45 4.25 -8.79
C LEU A 46 15.08 3.54 -8.94
N ALA A 47 14.44 3.73 -10.09
CA ALA A 47 13.15 3.10 -10.41
C ALA A 47 13.26 1.56 -10.41
N ASP A 48 14.32 1.01 -11.01
CA ASP A 48 14.60 -0.42 -11.03
C ASP A 48 14.89 -0.97 -9.63
N GLY A 49 15.66 -0.24 -8.83
CA GLY A 49 15.92 -0.59 -7.43
C GLY A 49 14.64 -0.64 -6.60
N PHE A 50 13.77 0.36 -6.74
CA PHE A 50 12.46 0.40 -6.08
C PHE A 50 11.56 -0.75 -6.55
N CYS A 51 11.49 -0.99 -7.86
CA CYS A 51 10.65 -2.04 -8.45
C CYS A 51 11.09 -3.44 -8.01
N LYS A 52 12.41 -3.70 -7.98
CA LYS A 52 12.97 -4.97 -7.53
C LYS A 52 12.60 -5.29 -6.08
N GLU A 53 12.67 -4.30 -5.21
CA GLU A 53 12.38 -4.45 -3.78
C GLU A 53 10.87 -4.45 -3.49
N SER A 54 10.05 -3.79 -4.30
CA SER A 54 8.59 -3.71 -4.13
C SER A 54 7.85 -4.92 -4.72
N LYS A 55 8.36 -5.52 -5.81
CA LYS A 55 7.82 -6.74 -6.43
C LYS A 55 7.53 -7.89 -5.44
N PRO A 56 8.42 -8.27 -4.50
CA PRO A 56 8.10 -9.33 -3.55
C PRO A 56 6.93 -8.99 -2.62
N LEU A 57 6.65 -7.71 -2.38
CA LEU A 57 5.50 -7.28 -1.58
C LEU A 57 4.16 -7.61 -2.27
N MET A 58 4.14 -7.60 -3.61
CA MET A 58 2.95 -7.93 -4.40
C MET A 58 2.41 -9.34 -4.13
N LYS A 59 3.26 -10.30 -3.72
CA LYS A 59 2.80 -11.65 -3.33
C LYS A 59 1.83 -11.59 -2.15
N TYR A 60 2.13 -10.74 -1.16
CA TYR A 60 1.29 -10.54 0.01
C TYR A 60 0.03 -9.74 -0.33
N THR A 61 0.15 -8.75 -1.23
CA THR A 61 -1.01 -8.02 -1.76
C THR A 61 -1.97 -8.95 -2.50
N ASN A 62 -1.44 -9.93 -3.24
CA ASN A 62 -2.26 -10.94 -3.91
C ASN A 62 -3.00 -11.84 -2.90
N ILE A 63 -2.35 -12.23 -1.80
CA ILE A 63 -3.03 -12.96 -0.70
C ILE A 63 -4.16 -12.11 -0.10
N LEU A 64 -3.93 -10.80 0.10
CA LEU A 64 -4.91 -9.90 0.68
C LEU A 64 -6.12 -9.63 -0.26
N THR A 65 -5.86 -9.51 -1.56
CA THR A 65 -6.85 -9.04 -2.56
C THR A 65 -7.51 -10.19 -3.32
N PHE A 66 -6.79 -11.28 -3.56
CA PHE A 66 -7.11 -12.28 -4.57
C PHE A 66 -7.63 -13.58 -3.94
N ASN A 67 -8.75 -13.51 -3.22
CA ASN A 67 -9.60 -14.69 -2.95
C ASN A 67 -9.35 -15.52 -1.69
N ILE A 68 -8.30 -15.28 -0.88
CA ILE A 68 -8.17 -16.00 0.41
C ILE A 68 -9.36 -15.71 1.34
N ARG A 69 -9.89 -14.48 1.32
CA ARG A 69 -11.12 -14.11 2.04
C ARG A 69 -12.28 -15.04 1.70
N ILE A 70 -12.51 -15.28 0.42
CA ILE A 70 -13.60 -16.11 -0.09
C ILE A 70 -13.37 -17.58 0.28
N ILE A 71 -12.14 -18.08 0.15
CA ILE A 71 -11.78 -19.46 0.54
C ILE A 71 -12.03 -19.68 2.04
N VAL A 72 -11.55 -18.77 2.89
CA VAL A 72 -11.76 -18.85 4.35
C VAL A 72 -13.24 -18.72 4.71
N LEU A 73 -13.98 -17.85 4.02
CA LEU A 73 -15.43 -17.72 4.19
C LEU A 73 -16.13 -19.05 3.90
N PHE A 74 -15.86 -19.69 2.76
CA PHE A 74 -16.46 -20.98 2.41
C PHE A 74 -16.09 -22.08 3.40
N ILE A 75 -14.83 -22.18 3.81
CA ILE A 75 -14.39 -23.16 4.81
C ILE A 75 -15.12 -22.93 6.14
N SER A 76 -15.24 -21.68 6.59
CA SER A 76 -15.95 -21.36 7.84
C SER A 76 -17.43 -21.72 7.80
N LEU A 77 -18.08 -21.54 6.64
CA LEU A 77 -19.48 -21.91 6.41
C LEU A 77 -19.65 -23.43 6.37
N PHE A 78 -18.76 -24.17 5.70
CA PHE A 78 -18.80 -25.63 5.68
C PHE A 78 -18.55 -26.27 7.05
N MET A 79 -17.76 -25.63 7.91
CA MET A 79 -17.56 -26.05 9.29
C MET A 79 -18.72 -25.65 10.23
N GLY A 80 -19.71 -24.88 9.75
CA GLY A 80 -20.82 -24.38 10.57
C GLY A 80 -20.42 -23.30 11.58
N HIS A 81 -19.24 -22.70 11.43
CA HIS A 81 -18.68 -21.71 12.35
C HIS A 81 -18.29 -20.42 11.61
N PRO A 82 -19.28 -19.61 11.18
CA PRO A 82 -19.03 -18.38 10.42
C PRO A 82 -18.24 -17.33 11.18
N TRP A 83 -18.23 -17.37 12.52
CA TRP A 83 -17.46 -16.44 13.35
C TRP A 83 -15.95 -16.51 13.11
N ILE A 84 -15.43 -17.66 12.65
CA ILE A 84 -14.01 -17.86 12.33
C ILE A 84 -13.55 -16.91 11.22
N TYR A 85 -14.41 -16.64 10.24
CA TYR A 85 -14.11 -15.70 9.15
C TYR A 85 -13.84 -14.29 9.69
N PHE A 86 -14.68 -13.80 10.62
CA PHE A 86 -14.52 -12.48 11.21
C PHE A 86 -13.23 -12.37 12.02
N VAL A 87 -12.88 -13.41 12.78
CA VAL A 87 -11.61 -13.45 13.51
C VAL A 87 -10.43 -13.42 12.55
N PHE A 88 -10.45 -14.21 11.49
CA PHE A 88 -9.42 -14.23 10.46
C PHE A 88 -9.23 -12.85 9.80
N GLU A 89 -10.33 -12.19 9.44
CA GLU A 89 -10.30 -10.87 8.82
C GLU A 89 -9.75 -9.80 9.77
N LEU A 90 -10.19 -9.79 11.03
CA LEU A 90 -9.72 -8.84 12.03
C LEU A 90 -8.26 -9.06 12.43
N THR A 91 -7.77 -10.30 12.41
CA THR A 91 -6.42 -10.64 12.87
C THR A 91 -5.44 -10.80 11.72
N VAL A 92 -5.61 -11.81 10.87
CA VAL A 92 -4.63 -12.19 9.85
C VAL A 92 -4.51 -11.13 8.76
N LEU A 93 -5.64 -10.64 8.23
CA LEU A 93 -5.60 -9.67 7.14
C LEU A 93 -5.11 -8.30 7.62
N ASN A 94 -5.54 -7.85 8.80
CA ASN A 94 -5.05 -6.62 9.40
C ASN A 94 -3.57 -6.71 9.78
N ALA A 95 -3.12 -7.83 10.37
CA ALA A 95 -1.70 -8.03 10.64
C ALA A 95 -0.86 -8.03 9.35
N LEU A 96 -1.35 -8.67 8.29
CA LEU A 96 -0.70 -8.66 6.98
C LEU A 96 -0.64 -7.25 6.39
N LEU A 97 -1.73 -6.48 6.50
CA LEU A 97 -1.79 -5.09 6.07
C LEU A 97 -0.75 -4.24 6.79
N VAL A 98 -0.68 -4.31 8.13
CA VAL A 98 0.31 -3.59 8.94
C VAL A 98 1.73 -4.00 8.57
N TYR A 99 1.98 -5.30 8.37
CA TYR A 99 3.29 -5.79 7.93
C TYR A 99 3.70 -5.21 6.57
N MET A 100 2.77 -5.14 5.61
CA MET A 100 3.05 -4.57 4.29
C MET A 100 3.36 -3.08 4.37
N ILE A 101 2.57 -2.32 5.13
CA ILE A 101 2.81 -0.90 5.36
C ILE A 101 4.19 -0.70 5.99
N TYR A 102 4.50 -1.42 7.06
CA TYR A 102 5.79 -1.33 7.74
C TYR A 102 6.97 -1.62 6.80
N LYS A 103 6.86 -2.68 6.01
CA LYS A 103 7.91 -3.07 5.07
C LYS A 103 8.09 -2.04 3.94
N HIS A 104 7.00 -1.51 3.42
CA HIS A 104 7.03 -0.47 2.39
C HIS A 104 7.65 0.82 2.94
N GLU A 105 7.23 1.28 4.12
CA GLU A 105 7.79 2.45 4.79
C GLU A 105 9.28 2.29 5.12
N SER A 106 9.70 1.10 5.56
CA SER A 106 11.11 0.79 5.79
C SER A 106 11.92 0.87 4.49
N LEU A 107 11.38 0.40 3.37
CA LEU A 107 12.03 0.50 2.06
C LEU A 107 12.17 1.97 1.63
N SER A 108 11.09 2.76 1.74
CA SER A 108 11.10 4.18 1.40
C SER A 108 12.10 4.98 2.24
N THR A 109 12.20 4.66 3.53
CA THR A 109 13.20 5.28 4.42
C THR A 109 14.62 5.00 3.93
N ARG A 110 14.90 3.74 3.56
CA ARG A 110 16.22 3.32 3.09
C ARG A 110 16.60 4.03 1.79
N LEU A 111 15.65 4.13 0.85
CA LEU A 111 15.85 4.83 -0.42
C LEU A 111 16.02 6.34 -0.23
N TYR A 112 15.29 6.95 0.70
CA TYR A 112 15.47 8.36 1.05
C TYR A 112 16.88 8.65 1.55
N VAL A 113 17.40 7.83 2.48
CA VAL A 113 18.77 7.99 2.99
C VAL A 113 19.81 7.78 1.88
N GLN A 114 19.59 6.82 0.99
CA GLN A 114 20.48 6.60 -0.16
C GLN A 114 20.51 7.80 -1.11
N LEU A 115 19.36 8.41 -1.39
CA LEU A 115 19.27 9.62 -2.22
C LEU A 115 19.91 10.83 -1.55
N GLU A 116 19.75 10.99 -0.24
CA GLU A 116 20.36 12.09 0.52
C GLU A 116 21.90 12.00 0.53
N GLN A 117 22.45 10.79 0.51
CA GLN A 117 23.90 10.53 0.48
C GLN A 117 24.53 10.58 -0.92
N GLN A 118 23.71 10.53 -1.98
CA GLN A 118 24.23 10.57 -3.35
C GLN A 118 24.66 12.01 -3.69
N PRO A 119 25.91 12.24 -4.14
CA PRO A 119 26.39 13.59 -4.44
C PRO A 119 25.54 14.21 -5.55
N ARG A 120 25.02 15.41 -5.28
CA ARG A 120 24.24 16.21 -6.25
C ARG A 120 25.15 16.55 -7.44
N THR A 121 24.94 15.90 -8.57
CA THR A 121 25.50 16.30 -9.87
C THR A 121 24.65 17.37 -10.51
#